data_AF-A0A8B6XTQ0-F1
#
_entry.id   AF-A0A8B6XTQ0-F1
#
_cell.length_a   1.000
_cell.length_b   1.000
_cell.length_c   1.000
_cell.angle_alpha   90.00
_cell.angle_beta   90.00
_cell.angle_gamma   90.00
#
_symmetry.space_group_name_H-M   'P 1'
#
loop_
_entity.id
_entity.type
_entity.pdbx_description
1 polymer ?
#
loop_
_entity_poly.entity_id
_entity_poly.type
_entity_poly.pdbx_seq_one_letter_code
_entity_poly.pdbx_strand_id
1 'polypeptide(L)'
;MSPTSFSTPGRGMGKIIIGMMGEYEFDNIFNNDYDPMVFSWFLQAIFIVVNCIILMNLLIGLAVKDIEAVQKKAELKRLTMMVNLTLDIEKALPVSIQKQLVKLEESVYPNTNKSWNFWFFWSSESSKKNLNKKNNMKTIKKEHSELKETVISLRRRMKAIEAQNGRVEDMLIDLSAHLNINERF
;
A
#
# COMPACT_ATOMS: atom_id res chain seq x y z
N MET A 1 -22.68 -22.14 -25.71
CA MET A 1 -21.39 -21.68 -26.30
C MET A 1 -20.36 -22.72 -25.93
N SER A 2 -19.87 -23.55 -26.84
CA SER A 2 -18.98 -24.67 -26.48
C SER A 2 -17.68 -24.17 -25.83
N PRO A 3 -17.20 -24.79 -24.74
CA PRO A 3 -15.98 -24.35 -24.06
C PRO A 3 -14.78 -24.78 -24.92
N THR A 4 -14.41 -23.96 -25.89
CA THR A 4 -13.23 -24.16 -26.75
C THR A 4 -11.92 -23.85 -26.04
N SER A 5 -11.93 -23.72 -24.70
CA SER A 5 -10.80 -23.31 -23.87
C SER A 5 -9.55 -24.18 -24.06
N PHE A 6 -9.71 -25.46 -24.45
CA PHE A 6 -8.62 -26.41 -24.67
C PHE A 6 -8.54 -26.95 -26.12
N SER A 7 -9.23 -26.32 -27.09
CA SER A 7 -9.27 -26.81 -28.48
C SER A 7 -7.94 -26.66 -29.22
N THR A 8 -7.11 -25.70 -28.79
CA THR A 8 -5.80 -25.41 -29.37
C THR A 8 -4.75 -25.51 -28.28
N PRO A 9 -3.59 -26.15 -28.52
CA PRO A 9 -2.52 -26.28 -27.53
C PRO A 9 -2.10 -24.92 -26.92
N GLY A 10 -1.96 -23.88 -27.74
CA GLY A 10 -1.62 -22.54 -27.26
C GLY A 10 -2.68 -21.88 -26.37
N ARG A 11 -3.98 -22.16 -26.64
CA ARG A 11 -5.08 -21.68 -25.77
C ARG A 11 -5.10 -22.43 -24.44
N GLY A 12 -4.84 -23.74 -24.47
CA GLY A 12 -4.69 -24.55 -23.26
C GLY A 12 -3.55 -24.06 -22.37
N MET A 13 -2.40 -23.72 -22.95
CA MET A 13 -1.29 -23.09 -22.22
C MET A 13 -1.70 -21.77 -21.57
N GLY A 14 -2.40 -20.90 -22.31
CA GLY A 14 -2.92 -19.65 -21.76
C GLY A 14 -3.90 -19.87 -20.61
N LYS A 15 -4.79 -20.87 -20.72
CA LYS A 15 -5.75 -21.20 -19.66
C LYS A 15 -5.06 -21.75 -18.41
N ILE A 16 -3.96 -22.51 -18.57
CA ILE A 16 -3.12 -22.96 -17.44
C ILE A 16 -2.46 -21.76 -16.75
N ILE A 17 -1.90 -20.80 -17.50
CA ILE A 17 -1.27 -19.59 -16.91
C ILE A 17 -2.30 -18.75 -16.14
N ILE A 18 -3.51 -18.57 -16.68
CA ILE A 18 -4.61 -17.88 -15.99
C ILE A 18 -5.02 -18.64 -14.72
N GLY A 19 -5.11 -19.97 -14.81
CA GLY A 19 -5.30 -20.84 -13.63
C GLY A 19 -4.17 -20.72 -12.61
N MET A 20 -2.92 -20.48 -13.06
CA MET A 20 -1.77 -20.19 -12.20
C MET A 20 -1.95 -18.90 -11.39
N MET A 21 -2.68 -17.92 -11.91
CA MET A 21 -3.01 -16.67 -11.21
C MET A 21 -4.17 -16.81 -10.21
N GLY A 22 -4.82 -17.97 -10.15
CA GLY A 22 -5.95 -18.25 -9.26
C GLY A 22 -7.32 -18.06 -9.90
N GLU A 23 -7.39 -17.76 -11.20
CA GLU A 23 -8.64 -17.63 -11.94
C GLU A 23 -9.08 -19.00 -12.48
N TYR A 24 -10.12 -19.58 -11.85
CA TYR A 24 -10.68 -20.87 -12.25
C TYR A 24 -12.17 -20.73 -12.55
N GLU A 25 -12.56 -21.04 -13.79
CA GLU A 25 -13.96 -21.06 -14.23
C GLU A 25 -14.51 -22.49 -14.16
N PHE A 26 -14.78 -23.01 -12.96
CA PHE A 26 -15.24 -24.38 -12.75
C PHE A 26 -16.62 -24.65 -13.36
N ASP A 27 -17.58 -23.74 -13.16
CA ASP A 27 -18.96 -23.90 -13.67
C ASP A 27 -19.02 -23.99 -15.19
N ASN A 28 -18.16 -23.26 -15.91
CA ASN A 28 -18.16 -23.29 -17.37
C ASN A 28 -17.55 -24.57 -17.95
N ILE A 29 -16.76 -25.31 -17.17
CA ILE A 29 -16.02 -26.50 -17.63
C ILE A 29 -16.76 -27.78 -17.23
N PHE A 30 -17.29 -27.84 -16.02
CA PHE A 30 -17.85 -29.07 -15.42
C PHE A 30 -19.39 -29.10 -15.41
N ASN A 31 -20.08 -28.01 -15.75
CA ASN A 31 -21.54 -27.90 -15.70
C ASN A 31 -22.19 -27.94 -17.10
N ASN A 32 -21.46 -28.40 -18.13
CA ASN A 32 -22.06 -28.72 -19.44
C ASN A 32 -22.67 -30.14 -19.39
N ASP A 33 -23.59 -30.45 -20.30
CA ASP A 33 -24.34 -31.73 -20.39
C ASP A 33 -23.50 -33.03 -20.51
N TYR A 34 -22.17 -32.94 -20.39
CA TYR A 34 -21.25 -34.06 -20.29
C TYR A 34 -20.92 -34.30 -18.83
N ASP A 35 -21.36 -35.45 -18.30
CA ASP A 35 -21.00 -35.90 -16.96
C ASP A 35 -19.47 -35.91 -16.81
N PRO A 36 -18.89 -35.01 -15.99
CA PRO A 36 -17.45 -34.95 -15.91
C PRO A 36 -16.95 -36.18 -15.18
N MET A 37 -16.13 -36.97 -15.87
CA MET A 37 -15.46 -38.13 -15.30
C MET A 37 -14.83 -37.73 -13.95
N VAL A 38 -15.08 -38.51 -12.88
CA VAL A 38 -14.55 -38.28 -11.52
C VAL A 38 -13.03 -38.03 -11.51
N PHE A 39 -12.33 -38.61 -12.48
CA PHE A 39 -10.91 -38.40 -12.72
C PHE A 39 -10.52 -36.94 -13.03
N SER A 40 -11.35 -36.20 -13.79
CA SER A 40 -11.09 -34.79 -14.13
C SER A 40 -11.19 -33.89 -12.90
N TRP A 41 -12.16 -34.16 -12.01
CA TRP A 41 -12.27 -33.46 -10.71
C TRP A 41 -11.05 -33.73 -9.83
N PHE A 42 -10.58 -34.97 -9.80
CA PHE A 42 -9.40 -35.35 -9.03
C PHE A 42 -8.11 -34.68 -9.56
N LEU A 43 -7.90 -34.68 -10.88
CA LEU A 43 -6.77 -33.98 -11.51
C LEU A 43 -6.81 -32.47 -11.25
N GLN A 44 -7.99 -31.86 -11.34
CA GLN A 44 -8.18 -30.44 -11.09
C GLN A 44 -7.87 -30.08 -9.62
N ALA A 45 -8.29 -30.90 -8.66
CA ALA A 45 -7.99 -30.71 -7.24
C ALA A 45 -6.47 -30.77 -6.96
N ILE A 46 -5.78 -31.78 -7.50
CA ILE A 46 -4.31 -31.89 -7.38
C ILE A 46 -3.63 -30.68 -8.02
N PHE A 47 -4.09 -30.26 -9.19
CA PHE A 47 -3.53 -29.10 -9.89
C PHE A 47 -3.63 -27.83 -9.04
N ILE A 48 -4.78 -27.56 -8.42
CA ILE A 48 -4.97 -26.39 -7.53
C ILE A 48 -4.05 -26.47 -6.32
N VAL A 49 -3.93 -27.63 -5.69
CA VAL A 49 -3.06 -27.82 -4.51
C VAL A 49 -1.60 -27.54 -4.88
N VAL A 50 -1.11 -28.12 -5.97
CA VAL A 50 0.28 -27.90 -6.43
C VAL A 50 0.51 -26.43 -6.80
N ASN A 51 -0.41 -25.83 -7.54
CA ASN A 51 -0.28 -24.47 -8.03
C ASN A 51 -0.40 -23.40 -6.92
N CYS A 52 -1.44 -23.47 -6.08
CA CYS A 52 -1.65 -22.49 -5.01
C CYS A 52 -0.67 -22.66 -3.84
N ILE A 53 -0.26 -23.89 -3.52
CA ILE A 53 0.55 -24.15 -2.31
C ILE A 53 2.03 -24.27 -2.64
N ILE A 54 2.42 -24.96 -3.71
CA ILE A 54 3.85 -25.21 -3.97
C ILE A 54 4.45 -24.06 -4.79
N LEU A 55 3.79 -23.67 -5.88
CA LEU A 55 4.38 -22.68 -6.80
C LEU A 55 4.41 -21.27 -6.21
N MET A 56 3.33 -20.81 -5.57
CA MET A 56 3.33 -19.48 -4.93
C MET A 56 4.37 -19.38 -3.82
N ASN A 57 4.44 -20.38 -2.94
CA ASN A 57 5.40 -20.39 -1.83
C ASN A 57 6.85 -20.50 -2.31
N LEU A 58 7.11 -21.24 -3.40
CA LEU A 58 8.43 -21.34 -4.00
C LEU A 58 8.86 -20.03 -4.69
N LEU A 59 7.99 -19.45 -5.51
CA LEU A 59 8.29 -18.21 -6.24
C LEU A 59 8.48 -17.02 -5.30
N ILE A 60 7.63 -16.90 -4.28
CA ILE A 60 7.77 -15.88 -3.25
C ILE A 60 9.03 -16.14 -2.42
N GLY A 61 9.29 -17.38 -2.02
CA GLY A 61 10.49 -17.74 -1.25
C GLY A 61 11.80 -17.44 -1.99
N LEU A 62 11.85 -17.72 -3.30
CA LEU A 62 12.99 -17.37 -4.16
C LEU A 62 13.11 -15.86 -4.33
N ALA A 63 12.02 -15.17 -4.68
CA ALA A 63 12.04 -13.73 -4.89
C ALA A 63 12.43 -12.96 -3.62
N VAL A 64 11.92 -13.35 -2.45
CA VAL A 64 12.27 -12.74 -1.16
C VAL A 64 13.74 -12.97 -0.84
N LYS A 65 14.26 -14.18 -1.06
CA LYS A 65 15.68 -14.48 -0.85
C LYS A 65 16.60 -13.67 -1.76
N ASP A 66 16.22 -13.51 -3.03
CA ASP A 66 16.95 -12.72 -4.00
C ASP A 66 16.91 -11.22 -3.66
N ILE A 67 15.75 -10.70 -3.24
CA ILE A 67 15.58 -9.33 -2.77
C ILE A 67 16.44 -9.06 -1.53
N GLU A 68 16.44 -9.97 -0.54
CA GLU A 68 17.24 -9.81 0.67
C GLU A 68 18.75 -9.76 0.36
N ALA A 69 19.21 -10.60 -0.56
CA ALA A 69 20.61 -10.62 -1.00
C ALA A 69 21.00 -9.32 -1.75
N VAL A 70 20.09 -8.77 -2.55
CA VAL A 70 20.28 -7.49 -3.23
C VAL A 70 20.26 -6.33 -2.23
N GLN A 71 19.33 -6.32 -1.27
CA GLN A 71 19.19 -5.25 -0.28
C GLN A 71 20.42 -5.14 0.62
N LYS A 72 21.00 -6.27 1.07
CA LYS A 72 22.26 -6.29 1.84
C LYS A 72 23.43 -5.66 1.09
N LYS A 73 23.45 -5.77 -0.24
CA LYS A 73 24.49 -5.20 -1.10
C LYS A 73 24.13 -3.81 -1.62
N ALA A 74 22.86 -3.41 -1.56
CA ALA A 74 22.34 -2.19 -2.17
C ALA A 74 22.85 -0.93 -1.48
N GLU A 75 22.98 -0.93 -0.15
CA GLU A 75 23.47 0.24 0.58
C GLU A 75 24.92 0.58 0.19
N LEU A 76 25.81 -0.43 0.22
CA LEU A 76 27.19 -0.28 -0.23
C LEU A 76 27.25 0.05 -1.73
N LYS A 77 26.45 -0.62 -2.57
CA LYS A 77 26.38 -0.33 -4.01
C LYS A 77 25.92 1.09 -4.29
N ARG A 78 25.00 1.66 -3.48
CA ARG A 78 24.56 3.05 -3.58
C ARG A 78 25.68 4.02 -3.25
N LEU A 79 26.45 3.75 -2.19
CA LEU A 79 27.62 4.54 -1.83
C LEU A 79 28.70 4.47 -2.92
N THR A 80 29.04 3.28 -3.39
CA THR A 80 30.00 3.10 -4.49
C THR A 80 29.55 3.81 -5.76
N MET A 81 28.26 3.74 -6.10
CA MET A 81 27.72 4.44 -7.27
C MET A 81 27.84 5.95 -7.13
N MET A 82 27.51 6.49 -5.94
CA MET A 82 27.67 7.92 -5.65
C MET A 82 29.13 8.35 -5.75
N VAL A 83 30.05 7.59 -5.14
CA VAL A 83 31.49 7.86 -5.18
C VAL A 83 32.02 7.81 -6.62
N ASN A 84 31.66 6.78 -7.40
CA ASN A 84 32.10 6.68 -8.79
C ASN A 84 31.59 7.86 -9.63
N LEU A 85 30.32 8.24 -9.49
CA LEU A 85 29.77 9.39 -10.20
C LEU A 85 30.46 10.69 -9.79
N THR A 86 30.73 10.90 -8.50
CA THR A 86 31.47 12.06 -8.01
C THR A 86 32.90 12.09 -8.57
N LEU A 87 33.60 10.95 -8.60
CA LEU A 87 34.96 10.84 -9.16
C LEU A 87 34.98 11.09 -10.67
N ASP A 88 34.00 10.60 -11.40
CA ASP A 88 33.89 10.81 -12.85
C ASP A 88 33.64 12.30 -13.16
N ILE A 89 32.78 12.95 -12.38
CA ILE A 89 32.55 14.40 -12.47
C ILE A 89 33.81 15.18 -12.10
N GLU A 90 34.50 14.78 -11.03
CA GLU A 90 35.73 15.44 -10.59
C GLU A 90 36.80 15.38 -11.67
N LYS A 91 37.01 14.22 -12.30
CA LYS A 91 37.95 14.04 -13.42
C LYS A 91 37.56 14.81 -14.67
N ALA A 92 36.26 14.95 -14.95
CA ALA A 92 35.76 15.71 -16.09
C ALA A 92 35.82 17.23 -15.87
N LEU A 93 35.99 17.70 -14.63
CA LEU A 93 36.00 19.12 -14.29
C LEU A 93 37.36 19.77 -14.62
N PRO A 94 37.38 20.99 -15.21
CA PRO A 94 38.63 21.72 -15.42
C PRO A 94 39.29 22.16 -14.11
N VAL A 95 40.62 22.19 -14.11
CA VAL A 95 41.50 22.36 -12.93
C VAL A 95 41.19 23.62 -12.10
N SER A 96 40.71 24.68 -12.76
CA SER A 96 40.31 25.93 -12.08
C SER A 96 39.11 25.74 -11.16
N ILE A 97 38.16 24.89 -11.54
CA ILE A 97 36.94 24.61 -10.77
C ILE A 97 37.25 23.61 -9.65
N GLN A 98 38.08 22.60 -9.89
CA GLN A 98 38.57 21.69 -8.84
C GLN A 98 39.23 22.46 -7.69
N LYS A 99 40.14 23.39 -8.00
CA LYS A 99 40.82 24.22 -7.00
C LYS A 99 39.87 25.10 -6.18
N GLN A 100 38.73 25.48 -6.76
CA GLN A 100 37.74 26.33 -6.11
C GLN A 100 36.72 25.52 -5.27
N LEU A 101 36.50 24.24 -5.61
CA LEU A 101 35.59 23.31 -4.92
C LEU A 101 36.25 22.50 -3.81
N VAL A 102 37.56 22.26 -3.87
CA VAL A 102 38.31 21.62 -2.77
C VAL A 102 38.41 22.59 -1.60
N LYS A 103 37.41 22.56 -0.71
CA LYS A 103 37.50 23.11 0.65
C LYS A 103 37.81 21.95 1.59
N LEU A 104 38.94 22.05 2.29
CA LEU A 104 39.46 21.02 3.19
C LEU A 104 38.70 20.91 4.52
N GLU A 105 37.83 21.88 4.83
CA GLU A 105 37.07 21.89 6.08
C GLU A 105 35.70 22.55 5.87
N GLU A 106 34.64 21.83 6.22
CA GLU A 106 33.26 22.29 6.15
C GLU A 106 32.66 22.25 7.56
N SER A 107 32.47 23.43 8.18
CA SER A 107 31.79 23.54 9.47
C SER A 107 30.27 23.51 9.25
N VAL A 108 29.65 22.39 9.61
CA VAL A 108 28.20 22.19 9.51
C VAL A 108 27.54 22.68 10.80
N TYR A 109 26.78 23.77 10.72
CA TYR A 109 25.97 24.28 11.83
C TYR A 109 24.51 23.80 11.67
N PRO A 110 23.98 22.99 12.59
CA PRO A 110 22.69 22.29 12.42
C PRO A 110 21.43 23.18 12.48
N ASN A 111 21.55 24.51 12.56
CA ASN A 111 20.40 25.42 12.65
C ASN A 111 20.54 26.72 11.82
N THR A 112 21.23 26.66 10.67
CA THR A 112 21.27 27.83 9.79
C THR A 112 20.20 27.70 8.71
N ASN A 113 19.14 28.53 8.81
CA ASN A 113 18.19 28.72 7.71
C ASN A 113 18.86 29.56 6.63
N LYS A 114 19.70 28.94 5.80
CA LYS A 114 20.23 29.58 4.61
C LYS A 114 19.33 29.21 3.43
N SER A 115 18.26 29.98 3.25
CA SER A 115 17.46 29.96 2.02
C SER A 115 18.40 30.13 0.82
N TRP A 116 18.66 29.03 0.13
CA TRP A 116 19.45 29.02 -1.07
C TRP A 116 18.57 29.54 -2.21
N ASN A 117 18.84 30.76 -2.66
CA ASN A 117 18.15 31.43 -3.77
C ASN A 117 18.43 30.78 -5.14
N PHE A 118 18.75 29.47 -5.18
CA PHE A 118 18.89 28.72 -6.41
C PHE A 118 17.59 28.69 -7.22
N TRP A 119 16.44 28.81 -6.54
CA TRP A 119 15.13 28.98 -7.16
C TRP A 119 14.99 30.30 -7.95
N PHE A 120 15.82 31.32 -7.68
CA PHE A 120 15.82 32.57 -8.46
C PHE A 120 16.44 32.39 -9.85
N PHE A 121 17.38 31.45 -9.99
CA PHE A 121 18.04 31.16 -11.25
C PHE A 121 17.17 30.35 -12.22
N TRP A 122 16.30 29.48 -11.71
CA TRP A 122 15.37 28.67 -12.51
C TRP A 122 13.99 29.32 -12.71
N SER A 123 13.70 30.49 -12.13
CA SER A 123 12.36 31.10 -12.18
C SER A 123 12.13 32.09 -13.33
N SER A 124 13.02 32.18 -14.32
CA SER A 124 12.69 32.93 -15.54
C SER A 124 11.78 32.07 -16.42
N GLU A 125 10.50 32.41 -16.36
CA GLU A 125 9.44 32.00 -17.26
C GLU A 125 9.01 30.52 -17.21
N SER A 126 8.15 30.18 -16.24
CA SER A 126 6.89 29.50 -16.57
C SER A 126 5.88 29.38 -15.42
N SER A 127 4.66 29.74 -15.78
CA SER A 127 3.42 29.03 -15.49
C SER A 127 2.49 29.62 -14.41
N LYS A 128 1.43 30.23 -14.94
CA LYS A 128 0.15 30.63 -14.33
C LYS A 128 -0.64 29.46 -13.70
N LYS A 129 0.01 28.54 -12.96
CA LYS A 129 -0.62 27.38 -12.29
C LYS A 129 -0.76 27.52 -10.77
N ASN A 130 -0.19 28.56 -10.16
CA ASN A 130 -0.21 28.74 -8.70
C ASN A 130 -1.50 29.34 -8.12
N LEU A 131 -2.39 29.91 -8.95
CA LEU A 131 -3.65 30.51 -8.47
C LEU A 131 -4.71 29.45 -8.15
N ASN A 132 -4.88 28.44 -9.01
CA ASN A 132 -5.85 27.36 -8.79
C ASN A 132 -5.44 26.42 -7.64
N LYS A 133 -4.14 26.12 -7.48
CA LYS A 133 -3.65 25.28 -6.37
C LYS A 133 -3.86 25.94 -5.00
N LYS A 134 -3.74 27.27 -4.91
CA LYS A 134 -3.96 28.03 -3.66
C LYS A 134 -5.45 28.11 -3.29
N ASN A 135 -6.33 28.23 -4.28
CA ASN A 135 -7.78 28.23 -4.04
C ASN A 135 -8.25 26.86 -3.55
N ASN A 136 -7.87 25.78 -4.23
CA ASN A 136 -8.24 24.42 -3.82
C ASN A 136 -7.68 24.04 -2.44
N MET A 137 -6.44 24.44 -2.14
CA MET A 137 -5.82 24.18 -0.82
C MET A 137 -6.53 24.92 0.32
N LYS A 138 -7.05 26.13 0.08
CA LYS A 138 -7.84 26.87 1.08
C LYS A 138 -9.20 26.21 1.32
N THR A 139 -9.85 25.74 0.26
CA THR A 139 -11.13 25.02 0.35
C THR A 139 -10.97 23.72 1.13
N ILE A 140 -9.98 22.90 0.78
CA ILE A 140 -9.69 21.62 1.46
C ILE A 140 -9.34 21.83 2.94
N LYS A 141 -8.58 22.88 3.29
CA LYS A 141 -8.27 23.20 4.69
C LYS A 141 -9.51 23.62 5.48
N LYS A 142 -10.42 24.36 4.87
CA LYS A 142 -11.67 24.79 5.50
C LYS A 142 -12.59 23.59 5.77
N GLU A 143 -12.77 22.71 4.79
CA GLU A 143 -13.53 21.46 4.96
C GLU A 143 -12.95 20.56 6.05
N HIS A 144 -11.62 20.40 6.10
CA HIS A 144 -10.97 19.64 7.18
C HIS A 144 -11.21 20.24 8.57
N SER A 145 -11.26 21.58 8.69
CA SER A 145 -11.56 22.22 9.98
C SER A 145 -13.01 22.02 10.42
N GLU A 146 -13.96 22.12 9.48
CA GLU A 146 -15.39 21.88 9.77
C GLU A 146 -15.63 20.43 10.15
N LEU A 147 -15.02 19.48 9.42
CA LEU A 147 -15.12 18.05 9.71
C LEU A 147 -14.49 17.68 11.07
N LYS A 148 -13.43 18.38 11.48
CA LYS A 148 -12.83 18.18 12.81
C LYS A 148 -13.80 18.59 13.92
N GLU A 149 -14.51 19.70 13.75
CA GLU A 149 -15.51 20.16 14.72
C GLU A 149 -16.71 19.22 14.79
N THR A 150 -17.19 18.70 13.65
CA THR A 150 -18.30 17.74 13.65
C THR A 150 -17.91 16.45 14.39
N VAL A 151 -16.71 15.91 14.15
CA VAL A 151 -16.19 14.72 14.86
C VAL A 151 -16.07 14.98 16.37
N ILE A 152 -15.57 16.14 16.79
CA ILE A 152 -15.49 16.50 18.22
C ILE A 152 -16.89 16.60 18.83
N SER A 153 -17.87 17.16 18.12
CA SER A 153 -19.25 17.25 18.60
C SER A 153 -19.94 15.88 18.67
N LEU A 154 -19.71 15.01 17.69
CA LEU A 154 -20.22 13.64 17.69
C LEU A 154 -19.63 12.83 18.84
N ARG A 155 -18.32 12.95 19.09
CA ARG A 155 -17.68 12.29 20.23
C ARG A 155 -18.29 12.73 21.57
N ARG A 156 -18.62 14.02 21.71
CA ARG A 156 -19.33 14.55 22.89
C ARG A 156 -20.73 13.95 23.03
N ARG A 157 -21.49 13.86 21.93
CA ARG A 157 -22.82 13.22 21.93
C ARG A 157 -22.75 11.73 22.26
N MET A 158 -21.77 11.02 21.70
CA MET A 158 -21.56 9.59 21.95
C MET A 158 -21.25 9.33 23.43
N LYS A 159 -20.39 10.15 24.05
CA LYS A 159 -20.15 10.07 25.51
C LYS A 159 -21.40 10.33 26.34
N ALA A 160 -22.27 11.25 25.91
CA ALA A 160 -23.53 11.50 26.60
C ALA A 160 -24.50 10.31 26.49
N ILE A 161 -24.55 9.65 25.33
CA ILE A 161 -25.33 8.43 25.11
C ILE A 161 -24.78 7.28 25.95
N GLU A 162 -23.46 7.11 26.03
CA GLU A 162 -22.81 6.11 26.87
C GLU A 162 -23.18 6.29 28.35
N ALA A 163 -23.14 7.53 28.85
CA ALA A 163 -23.57 7.85 30.21
C ALA A 163 -25.09 7.61 30.43
N GLN A 164 -25.92 7.82 29.41
CA GLN A 164 -27.35 7.54 29.48
C GLN A 164 -27.62 6.03 29.53
N ASN A 165 -26.90 5.23 28.73
CA ASN A 165 -27.02 3.77 28.75
C ASN A 165 -26.66 3.19 30.12
N GLY A 166 -25.60 3.70 30.78
CA GLY A 166 -25.27 3.28 32.16
C GLY A 166 -26.40 3.54 33.15
N ARG A 167 -27.07 4.70 33.04
CA ARG A 167 -28.24 5.02 33.89
C ARG A 167 -29.45 4.13 33.60
N VAL A 168 -29.63 3.73 32.34
CA VAL A 168 -30.69 2.79 31.96
C VAL A 168 -30.38 1.39 32.52
N GLU A 169 -29.12 0.97 32.49
CA GLU A 169 -28.67 -0.28 33.07
C GLU A 169 -28.91 -0.32 34.59
N ASP A 170 -28.57 0.76 35.32
CA ASP A 170 -28.83 0.88 36.75
C ASP A 170 -30.34 0.79 37.08
N MET A 171 -31.20 1.46 36.28
CA MET A 171 -32.66 1.37 36.44
C MET A 171 -33.20 -0.04 36.15
N LEU A 172 -32.64 -0.74 35.15
CA LEU A 172 -33.02 -2.13 34.85
C LEU A 172 -32.64 -3.07 35.99
N ILE A 173 -31.46 -2.88 36.58
CA ILE A 173 -31.01 -3.64 37.74
C ILE A 173 -31.95 -3.39 38.93
N ASP A 174 -32.28 -2.13 39.22
CA ASP A 174 -33.18 -1.77 40.32
C ASP A 174 -34.60 -2.33 40.14
N LEU A 175 -35.17 -2.22 38.94
CA LEU A 175 -36.46 -2.85 38.61
C LEU A 175 -36.42 -4.37 38.75
N SER A 176 -35.34 -5.03 38.31
CA SER A 176 -35.20 -6.48 38.44
C SER A 176 -35.12 -6.90 39.91
N ALA A 177 -34.47 -6.11 40.77
CA ALA A 177 -34.40 -6.35 42.20
C ALA A 177 -35.78 -6.17 42.86
N HIS A 178 -36.52 -5.12 42.51
CA HIS A 178 -37.88 -4.89 43.00
C HIS A 178 -38.86 -6.00 42.59
N LEU A 179 -38.77 -6.52 41.36
CA LEU A 179 -39.62 -7.63 40.90
C LEU A 179 -39.26 -8.96 41.57
N ASN A 180 -37.98 -9.25 41.79
CA ASN A 180 -37.51 -10.45 42.47
C ASN A 180 -37.86 -10.48 43.97
N ILE A 181 -38.03 -9.33 44.61
CA ILE A 181 -38.54 -9.23 45.98
C ILE A 181 -40.05 -9.52 46.03
N ASN A 182 -40.79 -9.20 44.98
CA ASN A 182 -42.24 -9.38 44.92
C ASN A 182 -42.67 -10.82 44.62
N GLU A 183 -41.79 -11.66 44.08
CA GLU A 183 -42.04 -13.11 43.88
C GLU A 183 -41.68 -14.00 45.09
N ARG A 184 -41.14 -13.42 46.18
CA ARG A 184 -40.74 -14.16 47.39
C ARG A 184 -41.72 -14.06 48.57
N PHE A 185 -42.96 -13.62 48.33
CA PHE A 185 -44.05 -13.62 49.31
C PHE A 185 -45.26 -14.41 48.79
#